data_AF-A0A0Q5VG57-F1
#
_entry.id   AF-A0A0Q5VG57-F1
#
_cell.length_a   1.000
_cell.length_b   1.000
_cell.length_c   1.000
_cell.angle_alpha   90.00
_cell.angle_beta   90.00
_cell.angle_gamma   90.00
#
_symmetry.space_group_name_H-M   'P 1'
#
loop_
_entity.id
_entity.type
_entity.pdbx_description
1 polymer ?
#
loop_
_entity_poly.entity_id
_entity_poly.type
_entity_poly.pdbx_seq_one_letter_code
_entity_poly.pdbx_strand_id
1 'polypeptide(L)'
;MGQTHPVSTPVSPEDRDVVARQLGRPPRALAGVAHRCPCGQPDVVQTAPRLEDGTPFPTLYYLTCPRATAAASRLESEGAMKQWQADLATDPELAAAYLAAHEAFLATRDAVDVLPTRATAGGMPDRVKCLHALAAHSLAAGPGVNPIGDRALAGMGEWWAAGRCAAPSPQDPADVRTTP
;
A
#
# COMPACT_ATOMS: atom_id res chain seq x y z
N MET A 1 0.64 5.84 26.44
CA MET A 1 0.87 6.79 25.33
C MET A 1 0.07 6.24 24.16
N GLY A 2 -1.06 6.85 23.84
CA GLY A 2 -2.07 6.26 22.96
C GLY A 2 -1.52 6.02 21.55
N GLN A 3 -1.42 4.76 21.14
CA GLN A 3 -1.11 4.41 19.76
C GLN A 3 -2.35 4.72 18.92
N THR A 4 -2.36 5.89 18.27
CA THR A 4 -3.32 6.20 17.22
C THR A 4 -2.97 5.31 16.03
N HIS A 5 -3.64 4.17 15.90
CA HIS A 5 -3.59 3.40 14.66
C HIS A 5 -4.10 4.30 13.53
N PRO A 6 -3.43 4.36 12.38
CA PRO A 6 -3.95 5.07 11.23
C PRO A 6 -5.31 4.48 10.88
N VAL A 7 -6.35 5.29 11.01
CA VAL A 7 -7.72 4.88 10.71
C VAL A 7 -7.91 5.05 9.21
N SER A 8 -8.10 3.94 8.49
CA SER A 8 -8.53 4.02 7.10
C SER A 8 -9.93 4.64 7.02
N THR A 9 -10.17 5.42 5.96
CA THR A 9 -11.49 6.02 5.76
C THR A 9 -12.44 5.02 5.09
N PRO A 10 -13.75 5.06 5.39
CA PRO A 10 -14.74 4.26 4.68
C PRO A 10 -14.63 4.41 3.16
N VAL A 11 -14.86 3.30 2.44
CA VAL A 11 -14.78 3.27 0.98
C VAL A 11 -16.09 3.77 0.39
N SER A 12 -16.04 4.86 -0.37
CA SER A 12 -17.20 5.32 -1.15
C SER A 12 -17.39 4.47 -2.43
N PRO A 13 -18.58 4.48 -3.05
CA PRO A 13 -18.77 3.84 -4.36
C PRO A 13 -17.78 4.35 -5.42
N GLU A 14 -17.52 5.66 -5.44
CA GLU A 14 -16.54 6.27 -6.36
C GLU A 14 -15.12 5.76 -6.12
N ASP A 15 -14.70 5.62 -4.84
CA ASP A 15 -13.41 5.04 -4.51
C ASP A 15 -13.29 3.60 -5.04
N ARG A 16 -14.36 2.81 -4.92
CA ARG A 16 -14.38 1.42 -5.40
C ARG A 16 -14.20 1.36 -6.92
N ASP A 17 -14.84 2.25 -7.66
CA ASP A 17 -14.73 2.33 -9.12
C ASP A 17 -13.33 2.79 -9.55
N VAL A 18 -12.77 3.79 -8.86
CA VAL A 18 -11.38 4.24 -9.10
C VAL A 18 -10.41 3.11 -8.84
N VAL A 19 -10.52 2.42 -7.70
CA VAL A 19 -9.65 1.28 -7.37
C VAL A 19 -9.81 0.15 -8.37
N ALA A 20 -11.03 -0.16 -8.83
CA ALA A 20 -11.26 -1.17 -9.85
C ALA A 20 -10.55 -0.84 -11.17
N ARG A 21 -10.62 0.42 -11.61
CA ARG A 21 -9.90 0.91 -12.80
C ARG A 21 -8.39 0.84 -12.63
N GLN A 22 -7.88 1.25 -11.46
CA GLN A 22 -6.45 1.17 -11.13
C GLN A 22 -5.91 -0.26 -11.18
N LEU A 23 -6.69 -1.23 -10.70
CA LEU A 23 -6.30 -2.64 -10.65
C LEU A 23 -6.59 -3.41 -11.94
N GLY A 24 -7.39 -2.84 -12.85
CA GLY A 24 -7.93 -3.52 -14.03
C GLY A 24 -8.88 -4.68 -13.69
N ARG A 25 -9.40 -4.75 -12.46
CA ARG A 25 -10.29 -5.81 -11.95
C ARG A 25 -11.03 -5.33 -10.69
N PRO A 26 -12.16 -5.96 -10.32
CA PRO A 26 -12.83 -5.69 -9.05
C PRO A 26 -11.88 -5.89 -7.85
N PRO A 27 -11.85 -4.97 -6.87
CA PRO A 27 -11.02 -5.11 -5.69
C PRO A 27 -11.53 -6.23 -4.78
N ARG A 28 -10.61 -7.00 -4.21
CA ARG A 28 -10.90 -8.10 -3.28
C ARG A 28 -10.60 -7.66 -1.86
N ALA A 29 -11.42 -8.11 -0.90
CA ALA A 29 -11.26 -7.84 0.52
C ALA A 29 -11.12 -6.34 0.86
N LEU A 30 -11.68 -5.44 0.04
CA LEU A 30 -11.53 -4.00 0.22
C LEU A 30 -12.26 -3.54 1.49
N ALA A 31 -11.50 -3.03 2.47
CA ALA A 31 -12.02 -2.64 3.79
C ALA A 31 -11.99 -1.12 4.02
N GLY A 32 -11.03 -0.41 3.41
CA GLY A 32 -10.85 1.03 3.63
C GLY A 32 -9.93 1.67 2.60
N VAL A 33 -9.94 3.01 2.53
CA VAL A 33 -8.88 3.78 1.87
C VAL A 33 -7.84 4.15 2.93
N ALA A 34 -6.62 3.64 2.80
CA ALA A 34 -5.55 3.85 3.76
C ALA A 34 -4.71 5.10 3.46
N HIS A 35 -4.61 5.47 2.19
CA HIS A 35 -3.96 6.71 1.77
C HIS A 35 -4.61 7.27 0.49
N ARG A 36 -4.62 8.59 0.38
CA ARG A 36 -5.07 9.30 -0.82
C ARG A 36 -3.89 10.06 -1.42
N CYS A 37 -3.67 9.81 -2.69
CA CYS A 37 -2.66 10.48 -3.50
C CYS A 37 -2.96 11.98 -3.61
N PRO A 38 -1.94 12.87 -3.69
CA PRO A 38 -2.16 14.30 -3.95
C PRO A 38 -2.97 14.61 -5.21
N CYS A 39 -3.06 13.68 -6.17
CA CYS A 39 -3.96 13.81 -7.32
C CYS A 39 -5.47 13.66 -6.98
N GLY A 40 -5.81 13.39 -5.72
CA GLY A 40 -7.18 13.25 -5.20
C GLY A 40 -7.75 11.83 -5.22
N GLN A 41 -7.06 10.86 -5.83
CA GLN A 41 -7.52 9.47 -5.93
C GLN A 41 -6.88 8.58 -4.85
N PRO A 42 -7.55 7.49 -4.41
CA PRO A 42 -6.91 6.46 -3.60
C PRO A 42 -5.64 5.95 -4.30
N ASP A 43 -4.57 5.73 -3.56
CA ASP A 43 -3.39 5.01 -4.05
C ASP A 43 -3.01 3.83 -3.16
N VAL A 44 -3.45 3.82 -1.91
CA VAL A 44 -3.35 2.67 -1.01
C VAL A 44 -4.71 2.36 -0.41
N VAL A 45 -5.11 1.10 -0.52
CA VAL A 45 -6.29 0.57 0.17
C VAL A 45 -5.88 -0.30 1.34
N GLN A 46 -6.75 -0.34 2.35
CA GLN A 46 -6.70 -1.35 3.40
C GLN A 46 -7.57 -2.55 2.99
N THR A 47 -7.04 -3.75 3.19
CA THR A 47 -7.74 -5.01 2.92
C THR A 47 -8.05 -5.79 4.18
N ALA A 48 -9.14 -6.55 4.17
CA ALA A 48 -9.49 -7.46 5.24
C ALA A 48 -8.46 -8.62 5.31
N PRO A 49 -8.10 -9.08 6.51
CA PRO A 49 -7.13 -10.15 6.71
C PRO A 49 -7.60 -11.51 6.19
N ARG A 50 -8.88 -11.65 5.83
CA ARG A 50 -9.44 -12.84 5.17
C ARG A 50 -10.30 -12.45 3.98
N LEU A 51 -10.38 -13.38 3.03
CA LEU A 51 -11.37 -13.33 1.96
C LEU A 51 -12.75 -13.76 2.49
N GLU A 52 -13.78 -13.60 1.66
CA GLU A 52 -15.17 -13.98 1.98
C GLU A 52 -15.33 -15.47 2.29
N ASP A 53 -14.47 -16.33 1.74
CA ASP A 53 -14.42 -17.77 2.00
C ASP A 53 -13.58 -18.16 3.24
N GLY A 54 -13.06 -17.17 3.98
CA GLY A 54 -12.23 -17.37 5.18
C GLY A 54 -10.74 -17.62 4.89
N THR A 55 -10.32 -17.69 3.63
CA THR A 55 -8.91 -17.88 3.25
C THR A 55 -8.04 -16.73 3.81
N PRO A 56 -6.92 -17.03 4.48
CA PRO A 56 -5.99 -16.01 4.94
C PRO A 56 -5.48 -15.10 3.81
N PHE A 57 -5.59 -13.79 4.01
CA PHE A 57 -5.09 -12.76 3.12
C PHE A 57 -4.17 -11.80 3.90
N PRO A 58 -2.86 -12.12 4.01
CA PRO A 58 -1.95 -11.43 4.93
C PRO A 58 -1.61 -9.99 4.53
N THR A 59 -1.95 -9.59 3.30
CA THR A 59 -1.82 -8.21 2.83
C THR A 59 -2.83 -7.34 3.57
N LEU A 60 -2.35 -6.33 4.30
CA LEU A 60 -3.20 -5.32 4.95
C LEU A 60 -3.29 -4.05 4.11
N TYR A 61 -2.19 -3.64 3.47
CA TYR A 61 -2.11 -2.43 2.65
C TYR A 61 -1.70 -2.80 1.23
N TYR A 62 -2.45 -2.31 0.25
CA TYR A 62 -2.23 -2.64 -1.16
C TYR A 62 -2.10 -1.37 -1.99
N LEU A 63 -0.98 -1.22 -2.69
CA LEU A 63 -0.72 -0.11 -3.61
C LEU A 63 -1.52 -0.35 -4.91
N THR A 64 -2.51 0.49 -5.16
CA THR A 64 -3.42 0.35 -6.30
C THR A 64 -3.03 1.29 -7.44
N CYS A 65 -2.51 2.49 -7.14
CA CYS A 65 -2.21 3.49 -8.16
C CYS A 65 -1.21 2.98 -9.22
N PRO A 66 -1.56 2.96 -10.51
CA PRO A 66 -0.69 2.40 -11.55
C PRO A 66 0.63 3.17 -11.72
N ARG A 67 0.64 4.49 -11.49
CA ARG A 67 1.86 5.31 -11.54
C ARG A 67 2.77 5.07 -10.34
N ALA A 68 2.20 4.94 -9.14
CA ALA A 68 2.97 4.58 -7.95
C ALA A 68 3.56 3.16 -8.11
N THR A 69 2.77 2.23 -8.62
CA THR A 69 3.21 0.86 -8.93
C THR A 69 4.35 0.86 -9.95
N ALA A 70 4.25 1.64 -11.02
CA ALA A 70 5.32 1.78 -12.01
C ALA A 70 6.60 2.39 -11.40
N ALA A 71 6.47 3.40 -10.54
CA ALA A 71 7.61 4.01 -9.85
C ALA A 71 8.30 3.03 -8.90
N ALA A 72 7.54 2.23 -8.14
CA ALA A 72 8.09 1.18 -7.29
C ALA A 72 8.79 0.10 -8.13
N SER A 73 8.18 -0.37 -9.22
CA SER A 73 8.78 -1.34 -10.14
C SER A 73 10.08 -0.85 -10.78
N ARG A 74 10.18 0.46 -11.09
CA ARG A 74 11.42 1.07 -11.58
C ARG A 74 12.54 0.91 -10.53
N LEU A 75 12.30 1.32 -9.29
CA LEU A 75 13.28 1.18 -8.20
C LEU A 75 13.70 -0.28 -7.96
N GLU A 76 12.75 -1.20 -8.01
CA GLU A 76 13.03 -2.63 -7.88
C GLU A 76 13.98 -3.11 -8.97
N SER A 77 13.74 -2.69 -10.21
CA SER A 77 14.54 -3.05 -11.38
C SER A 77 15.93 -2.41 -11.38
N GLU A 78 16.08 -1.24 -10.75
CA GLU A 78 17.36 -0.55 -10.51
C GLU A 78 18.20 -1.22 -9.40
N GLY A 79 17.67 -2.25 -8.73
CA GLY A 79 18.41 -3.05 -7.76
C GLY A 79 18.31 -2.57 -6.30
N ALA A 80 17.44 -1.59 -6.02
CA ALA A 80 17.27 -1.02 -4.68
C ALA A 80 17.00 -2.08 -3.60
N MET A 81 16.19 -3.11 -3.91
CA MET A 81 15.89 -4.18 -2.96
C MET A 81 17.14 -4.96 -2.52
N LYS A 82 18.05 -5.27 -3.46
CA LYS A 82 19.28 -6.00 -3.15
C LYS A 82 20.20 -5.16 -2.26
N GLN A 83 20.30 -3.86 -2.55
CA GLN A 83 21.09 -2.93 -1.75
C GLN A 83 20.53 -2.83 -0.32
N TRP A 84 19.24 -2.52 -0.18
CA TRP A 84 18.64 -2.33 1.15
C TRP A 84 18.54 -3.62 1.97
N GLN A 85 18.47 -4.78 1.31
CA GLN A 85 18.64 -6.07 1.97
C GLN A 85 20.03 -6.24 2.59
N ALA A 86 21.08 -5.73 1.93
CA ALA A 86 22.44 -5.76 2.45
C ALA A 86 22.62 -4.74 3.60
N ASP A 87 21.99 -3.57 3.50
CA ASP A 87 21.98 -2.59 4.59
C ASP A 87 21.40 -3.20 5.88
N LEU A 88 20.27 -3.92 5.80
CA LEU A 88 19.67 -4.60 6.97
C LEU A 88 20.63 -5.56 7.68
N ALA A 89 21.59 -6.15 6.97
CA ALA A 89 22.56 -7.08 7.56
C ALA A 89 23.72 -6.36 8.25
N THR A 90 23.93 -5.08 7.97
CA THR A 90 25.10 -4.30 8.42
C THR A 90 24.74 -3.11 9.31
N ASP A 91 23.45 -2.74 9.35
CA ASP A 91 22.91 -1.64 10.15
C ASP A 91 21.89 -2.16 11.17
N PRO A 92 22.31 -2.38 12.44
CA PRO A 92 21.43 -2.85 13.50
C PRO A 92 20.29 -1.88 13.85
N GLU A 93 20.48 -0.57 13.69
CA GLU A 93 19.45 0.42 13.99
C GLU A 93 18.34 0.36 12.93
N LEU A 94 18.71 0.26 11.66
CA LEU A 94 17.77 0.03 10.56
C LEU A 94 16.99 -1.28 10.75
N ALA A 95 17.67 -2.36 11.12
CA ALA A 95 17.04 -3.65 11.37
C ALA A 95 16.05 -3.59 12.54
N ALA A 96 16.41 -2.92 13.64
CA ALA A 96 15.53 -2.73 14.79
C ALA A 96 14.29 -1.89 14.44
N ALA A 97 14.45 -0.81 13.67
CA ALA A 97 13.35 0.02 13.21
C ALA A 97 12.42 -0.74 12.25
N TYR A 98 12.97 -1.56 11.36
CA TYR A 98 12.19 -2.38 10.43
C TYR A 98 11.43 -3.52 11.15
N LEU A 99 12.01 -4.08 12.23
CA LEU A 99 11.32 -5.00 13.14
C LEU A 99 10.19 -4.30 13.91
N ALA A 100 10.40 -3.07 14.39
CA ALA A 100 9.34 -2.30 15.05
C ALA A 100 8.16 -2.05 14.08
N ALA A 101 8.46 -1.72 12.82
CA ALA A 101 7.45 -1.56 11.77
C ALA A 101 6.65 -2.85 11.54
N HIS A 102 7.32 -4.00 11.56
CA HIS A 102 6.69 -5.32 11.44
C HIS A 102 5.71 -5.61 12.58
N GLU A 103 6.13 -5.39 13.83
CA GLU A 103 5.27 -5.63 14.99
C GLU A 103 4.09 -4.67 15.04
N ALA A 104 4.28 -3.40 14.63
CA ALA A 104 3.18 -2.44 14.50
C ALA A 104 2.17 -2.83 13.41
N PHE A 105 2.66 -3.35 12.27
CA PHE A 105 1.80 -3.91 11.22
C PHE A 105 0.99 -5.09 11.75
N LEU A 106 1.63 -6.03 12.46
CA LEU A 106 0.95 -7.20 13.04
C LEU A 106 -0.10 -6.78 14.04
N ALA A 107 0.23 -5.89 14.98
CA ALA A 107 -0.72 -5.37 15.96
C ALA A 107 -1.95 -4.75 15.28
N THR A 108 -1.74 -3.98 14.21
CA THR A 108 -2.84 -3.35 13.46
C THR A 108 -3.71 -4.39 12.74
N ARG A 109 -3.09 -5.39 12.10
CA ARG A 109 -3.82 -6.47 11.41
C ARG A 109 -4.59 -7.36 12.38
N ASP A 110 -3.91 -7.79 13.44
CA ASP A 110 -4.40 -8.77 14.40
C ASP A 110 -5.48 -8.16 15.34
N ALA A 111 -5.56 -6.83 15.43
CA ALA A 111 -6.71 -6.13 16.01
C ALA A 111 -8.01 -6.31 15.18
N VAL A 112 -7.90 -6.65 13.89
CA VAL A 112 -9.04 -6.99 13.02
C VAL A 112 -9.31 -8.49 13.03
N ASP A 113 -8.28 -9.29 12.72
CA ASP A 113 -8.33 -10.76 12.80
C ASP A 113 -6.91 -11.35 12.81
N VAL A 114 -6.70 -12.35 13.66
CA VAL A 114 -5.43 -13.04 13.80
C VAL A 114 -5.32 -14.13 12.73
N LEU A 115 -4.25 -14.07 11.93
CA LEU A 115 -3.96 -15.06 10.91
C LEU A 115 -2.96 -16.13 11.39
N PRO A 116 -3.01 -17.36 10.85
CA PRO A 116 -2.01 -18.40 11.11
C PRO A 116 -0.69 -18.12 10.35
N THR A 117 -0.28 -16.85 10.26
CA THR A 117 0.97 -16.41 9.63
C THR A 117 1.43 -15.09 10.22
N ARG A 118 2.74 -14.92 10.36
CA ARG A 118 3.37 -13.64 10.68
C ARG A 118 3.87 -12.90 9.45
N ALA A 119 3.60 -13.38 8.24
CA ALA A 119 3.98 -12.66 7.03
C ALA A 119 3.28 -11.29 6.98
N THR A 120 4.05 -10.26 6.64
CA THR A 120 3.61 -8.85 6.55
C THR A 120 4.19 -8.20 5.28
N ALA A 121 4.03 -6.89 5.14
CA ALA A 121 4.43 -6.15 3.94
C ALA A 121 5.89 -6.43 3.52
N GLY A 122 6.09 -6.69 2.23
CA GLY A 122 7.40 -6.68 1.58
C GLY A 122 8.43 -7.69 2.10
N GLY A 123 8.05 -8.68 2.90
CA GLY A 123 8.97 -9.63 3.50
C GLY A 123 9.60 -9.19 4.82
N MET A 124 9.05 -8.16 5.49
CA MET A 124 9.39 -7.81 6.87
C MET A 124 9.37 -9.03 7.82
N PRO A 125 10.23 -9.03 8.87
CA PRO A 125 11.12 -7.94 9.30
C PRO A 125 12.57 -8.06 8.80
N ASP A 126 12.91 -9.13 8.08
CA ASP A 126 14.31 -9.48 7.77
C ASP A 126 14.60 -9.47 6.27
N ARG A 127 13.57 -9.34 5.43
CA ARG A 127 13.70 -9.33 3.97
C ARG A 127 13.11 -8.08 3.33
N VAL A 128 13.68 -7.73 2.18
CA VAL A 128 13.15 -6.72 1.25
C VAL A 128 12.80 -7.42 -0.06
N LYS A 129 11.55 -7.86 -0.19
CA LYS A 129 11.05 -8.67 -1.32
C LYS A 129 10.17 -7.90 -2.31
N CYS A 130 9.51 -6.84 -1.85
CA CYS A 130 8.58 -6.06 -2.69
C CYS A 130 8.42 -4.64 -2.14
N LEU A 131 8.81 -3.64 -2.93
CA LEU A 131 8.72 -2.23 -2.58
C LEU A 131 7.29 -1.70 -2.68
N HIS A 132 6.42 -2.26 -3.52
CA HIS A 132 5.01 -1.86 -3.56
C HIS A 132 4.34 -2.00 -2.20
N ALA A 133 4.58 -3.12 -1.53
CA ALA A 133 4.02 -3.40 -0.21
C ALA A 133 4.64 -2.52 0.88
N LEU A 134 5.94 -2.23 0.82
CA LEU A 134 6.63 -1.38 1.81
C LEU A 134 6.24 0.09 1.67
N ALA A 135 6.15 0.58 0.44
CA ALA A 135 5.64 1.91 0.12
C ALA A 135 4.17 2.05 0.56
N ALA A 136 3.32 1.06 0.26
CA ALA A 136 1.93 1.03 0.72
C ALA A 136 1.83 1.10 2.26
N HIS A 137 2.65 0.32 2.96
CA HIS A 137 2.68 0.36 4.42
C HIS A 137 3.08 1.74 4.94
N SER A 138 4.09 2.38 4.35
CA SER A 138 4.59 3.69 4.82
C SER A 138 3.59 4.81 4.56
N LEU A 139 2.92 4.80 3.40
CA LEU A 139 1.84 5.75 3.09
C LEU A 139 0.66 5.62 4.06
N ALA A 140 0.32 4.40 4.44
CA ALA A 140 -0.77 4.14 5.39
C ALA A 140 -0.38 4.46 6.84
N ALA A 141 0.82 4.05 7.27
CA ALA A 141 1.27 4.19 8.65
C ALA A 141 1.77 5.60 8.99
N GLY A 142 2.21 6.34 7.97
CA GLY A 142 2.81 7.66 8.09
C GLY A 142 4.35 7.63 8.10
N PRO A 143 4.98 8.80 7.86
CA PRO A 143 6.43 8.91 7.76
C PRO A 143 7.15 8.46 9.03
N GLY A 144 8.29 7.78 8.88
CA GLY A 144 9.15 7.34 9.98
C GLY A 144 8.75 6.01 10.60
N VAL A 145 7.62 5.41 10.19
CA VAL A 145 7.18 4.11 10.73
C VAL A 145 7.92 2.95 10.07
N ASN A 146 8.11 2.98 8.75
CA ASN A 146 8.76 1.91 8.01
C ASN A 146 9.94 2.47 7.20
N PRO A 147 11.18 2.35 7.71
CA PRO A 147 12.32 3.06 7.12
C PRO A 147 12.64 2.62 5.69
N ILE A 148 12.42 1.35 5.32
CA ILE A 148 12.64 0.89 3.95
C ILE A 148 11.53 1.38 3.02
N GLY A 149 10.29 1.38 3.49
CA GLY A 149 9.20 1.93 2.70
C GLY A 149 9.31 3.44 2.52
N ASP A 150 9.80 4.18 3.52
CA ASP A 150 10.11 5.61 3.40
C ASP A 150 11.21 5.87 2.36
N ARG A 151 12.28 5.05 2.35
CA ARG A 151 13.30 5.07 1.28
C ARG A 151 12.68 4.81 -0.09
N ALA A 152 11.75 3.86 -0.19
CA ALA A 152 11.03 3.60 -1.44
C ALA A 152 10.22 4.82 -1.89
N LEU A 153 9.45 5.45 -1.00
CA LEU A 153 8.68 6.65 -1.32
C LEU A 153 9.56 7.81 -1.80
N ALA A 154 10.69 8.03 -1.14
CA ALA A 154 11.66 9.05 -1.56
C ALA A 154 12.21 8.76 -2.97
N GLY A 155 12.57 7.51 -3.27
CA GLY A 155 13.08 7.12 -4.60
C GLY A 155 12.00 7.08 -5.70
N MET A 156 10.74 6.88 -5.33
CA MET A 156 9.62 6.85 -6.28
C MET A 156 9.37 8.23 -6.88
N GLY A 157 9.65 9.29 -6.11
CA GLY A 157 9.43 10.68 -6.49
C GLY A 157 7.95 11.06 -6.55
N GLU A 158 7.63 12.10 -7.31
CA GLU A 158 6.27 12.63 -7.40
C GLU A 158 5.43 11.90 -8.45
N TRP A 159 5.07 10.63 -8.22
CA TRP A 159 4.26 9.84 -9.17
C TRP A 159 2.90 10.49 -9.48
N TRP A 160 2.43 11.41 -8.63
CA TRP A 160 1.18 12.12 -8.79
C TRP A 160 1.23 13.30 -9.75
N ALA A 161 2.42 13.81 -10.10
CA ALA A 161 2.59 15.09 -10.80
C ALA A 161 1.83 15.19 -12.13
N ALA A 162 1.64 14.07 -12.84
CA ALA A 162 0.91 14.02 -14.11
C ALA A 162 -0.65 14.01 -13.99
N GLY A 163 -1.22 14.46 -12.86
CA GLY A 163 -2.68 14.53 -12.68
C GLY A 163 -3.31 13.25 -12.13
N ARG A 164 -4.56 12.91 -12.48
CA ARG A 164 -5.27 11.71 -12.00
C ARG A 164 -4.67 10.43 -12.57
N CYS A 165 -4.55 9.37 -11.77
CA CYS A 165 -3.92 8.11 -12.18
C CYS A 165 -4.87 7.08 -12.81
N ALA A 166 -6.19 7.23 -12.64
CA ALA A 166 -7.19 6.41 -13.28
C ALA A 166 -8.33 7.30 -13.79
N ALA A 167 -8.33 7.58 -15.09
CA ALA A 167 -9.43 8.25 -15.77
C ALA A 167 -10.60 7.27 -16.00
N PRO A 168 -11.85 7.74 -16.05
CA PRO A 168 -12.96 6.96 -16.60
C PRO A 168 -12.60 6.50 -18.01
N SER A 169 -12.98 5.28 -18.39
CA SER A 169 -12.86 4.89 -19.79
C SER A 169 -13.93 5.65 -20.60
N PRO A 170 -13.70 6.01 -21.88
CA PRO A 170 -14.72 6.60 -22.73
C PRO A 170 -15.94 5.69 -22.98
N GLN A 171 -15.91 4.45 -22.48
CA GLN A 171 -16.94 3.43 -22.62
C GLN A 171 -17.73 3.20 -21.31
N ASP A 172 -17.47 4.01 -20.26
CA ASP A 172 -18.18 3.94 -18.99
C ASP A 172 -19.55 4.64 -19.12
N PRO A 173 -20.69 3.95 -18.96
CA PRO A 173 -22.03 4.49 -19.23
C PRO A 173 -22.46 5.65 -18.34
N ALA A 174 -21.66 6.01 -17.32
CA ALA A 174 -21.86 7.20 -16.50
C ALA A 174 -21.59 8.52 -17.26
N ASP A 175 -20.92 8.47 -18.41
CA ASP A 175 -20.53 9.66 -19.19
C ASP A 175 -21.53 10.05 -20.31
N VAL A 176 -22.64 9.31 -20.48
CA VAL A 176 -23.69 9.64 -21.47
C VAL A 176 -24.74 10.62 -20.90
N ARG A 177 -24.52 11.21 -19.73
CA ARG A 177 -25.46 12.17 -19.13
C ARG A 177 -24.84 13.51 -18.79
N THR A 178 -24.28 14.20 -19.78
CA THR A 178 -24.41 15.67 -19.91
C THR A 178 -23.86 16.05 -21.28
N THR A 179 -24.67 16.50 -22.22
CA THR A 179 -24.88 17.93 -22.51
C THR A 179 -26.03 18.05 -23.52
N PRO A 180 -26.87 19.11 -23.43
CA PRO A 180 -28.11 19.33 -24.21
C PRO A 180 -27.97 19.37 -25.74
#